data_AF-A0A8J7PKM3-F1
#
_entry.id   AF-A0A8J7PKM3-F1
#
_cell.length_a   1.000
_cell.length_b   1.000
_cell.length_c   1.000
_cell.angle_alpha   90.00
_cell.angle_beta   90.00
_cell.angle_gamma   90.00
#
_symmetry.space_group_name_H-M   'P 1'
#
loop_
_entity.id
_entity.type
_entity.pdbx_description
1 polymer ?
#
loop_
_entity_poly.entity_id
_entity_poly.type
_entity_poly.pdbx_seq_one_letter_code
_entity_poly.pdbx_strand_id
1 'polypeptide(L)'
;MFFQPGTDRAQRDPRRSPLKSDELYAVRRAAQAVARAAKAGDADSRTTRFAELQTVLDEVRQRRGDHPVLWELEADFTSDPAVAADLYRRAEQAASEAGLPTLSIRLSLARLLLKELGRPGEARAALTACAEELPEATDKQSALWGELLAACEQGMDTPTL
;
A
#
# COMPACT_ATOMS: atom_id res chain seq x y z
N MET A 1 -38.25 -31.22 8.88
CA MET A 1 -37.11 -31.49 7.98
C MET A 1 -36.32 -30.20 7.89
N PHE A 2 -35.27 -30.05 8.70
CA PHE A 2 -34.43 -28.85 8.72
C PHE A 2 -33.20 -29.10 7.86
N PHE A 3 -33.04 -28.30 6.80
CA PHE A 3 -31.82 -28.24 6.01
C PHE A 3 -31.30 -26.81 6.15
N GLN A 4 -30.31 -26.60 7.01
CA GLN A 4 -29.52 -25.37 6.99
C GLN A 4 -28.38 -25.57 5.99
N PRO A 5 -28.22 -24.71 4.98
CA PRO A 5 -27.04 -24.74 4.13
C PRO A 5 -25.85 -24.21 4.93
N GLY A 6 -24.84 -25.07 5.11
CA GLY A 6 -23.56 -24.67 5.67
C GLY A 6 -22.95 -23.57 4.82
N THR A 7 -22.78 -22.39 5.42
CA THR A 7 -21.90 -21.36 4.89
C THR A 7 -20.47 -21.84 5.04
N ASP A 8 -19.99 -22.61 4.07
CA ASP A 8 -18.56 -22.86 3.87
C ASP A 8 -17.93 -21.59 3.28
N ARG A 9 -17.90 -20.53 4.08
CA ARG A 9 -16.86 -19.51 3.93
C ARG A 9 -15.62 -20.15 4.52
N ALA A 10 -14.91 -20.91 3.69
CA ALA A 10 -13.51 -21.19 3.92
C ALA A 10 -12.83 -19.84 4.21
N GLN A 11 -12.58 -19.56 5.49
CA GLN A 11 -11.75 -18.47 5.94
C GLN A 11 -10.38 -18.73 5.30
N ARG A 12 -10.13 -18.12 4.14
CA ARG A 12 -8.77 -18.00 3.60
C ARG A 12 -8.00 -17.25 4.67
N ASP A 13 -6.98 -17.89 5.23
CA ASP A 13 -6.03 -17.24 6.11
C ASP A 13 -5.58 -15.94 5.42
N PRO A 14 -5.89 -14.75 5.98
CA PRO A 14 -5.55 -13.47 5.36
C PRO A 14 -4.02 -13.30 5.22
N ARG A 15 -3.24 -14.16 5.88
CA ARG A 15 -1.77 -14.19 5.81
C ARG A 15 -1.24 -15.01 4.63
N ARG A 16 -2.08 -15.79 3.94
CA ARG A 16 -1.63 -16.57 2.77
C ARG A 16 -1.64 -15.65 1.55
N SER A 17 -0.46 -15.40 0.99
CA SER A 17 -0.33 -14.56 -0.21
C SER A 17 -1.30 -15.08 -1.29
N PRO A 18 -2.07 -14.18 -1.94
CA PRO A 18 -2.96 -14.55 -3.05
C PRO A 18 -2.18 -15.06 -4.27
N LEU A 19 -0.85 -14.85 -4.28
CA LEU A 19 0.05 -15.19 -5.36
C LEU A 19 0.63 -16.58 -5.18
N LYS A 20 0.85 -17.27 -6.30
CA LYS A 20 1.68 -18.49 -6.30
C LYS A 20 3.15 -18.15 -6.03
N SER A 21 3.93 -19.14 -5.60
CA SER A 21 5.34 -18.93 -5.22
C SER A 21 6.20 -18.35 -6.35
N ASP A 22 5.96 -18.77 -7.59
CA ASP A 22 6.63 -18.27 -8.79
C ASP A 22 6.23 -16.83 -9.12
N GLU A 23 4.93 -16.50 -9.02
CA GLU A 23 4.40 -15.14 -9.20
C GLU A 23 4.97 -14.18 -8.14
N LEU A 24 4.94 -14.60 -6.87
CA LEU A 24 5.51 -13.86 -5.75
C LEU A 24 7.02 -13.64 -5.93
N TYR A 25 7.73 -14.66 -6.42
CA TYR A 25 9.15 -14.56 -6.71
C TYR A 25 9.44 -13.58 -7.85
N ALA A 26 8.68 -13.62 -8.94
CA ALA A 26 8.83 -12.69 -10.06
C ALA A 26 8.60 -11.24 -9.63
N VAL A 27 7.51 -10.98 -8.91
CA VAL A 27 7.18 -9.65 -8.36
C VAL A 27 8.30 -9.14 -7.44
N ARG A 28 8.74 -9.97 -6.48
CA ARG A 28 9.83 -9.59 -5.57
C ARG A 28 11.13 -9.31 -6.29
N ARG A 29 11.48 -10.11 -7.30
CA ARG A 29 12.69 -9.91 -8.10
C ARG A 29 12.64 -8.57 -8.85
N ALA A 30 11.51 -8.27 -9.51
CA ALA A 30 11.34 -7.02 -10.24
C ALA A 30 11.41 -5.80 -9.29
N ALA A 31 10.69 -5.84 -8.17
CA ALA A 31 10.72 -4.80 -7.15
C ALA A 31 12.15 -4.54 -6.59
N GLN A 32 12.90 -5.62 -6.33
CA GLN A 32 14.30 -5.50 -5.91
C GLN A 32 15.19 -4.85 -6.97
N ALA A 33 14.94 -5.09 -8.26
CA ALA A 33 15.69 -4.45 -9.34
C ALA A 33 15.45 -2.94 -9.37
N VAL A 34 14.20 -2.49 -9.19
CA VAL A 34 13.87 -1.05 -9.07
C VAL A 34 14.58 -0.44 -7.86
N ALA A 35 14.46 -1.07 -6.69
CA ALA A 35 15.07 -0.58 -5.45
C ALA A 35 16.60 -0.46 -5.56
N ARG A 36 17.25 -1.41 -6.23
CA ARG A 36 18.70 -1.38 -6.47
C ARG A 36 19.11 -0.24 -7.39
N ALA A 37 18.39 -0.02 -8.49
CA ALA A 37 18.66 1.09 -9.40
C ALA A 37 18.46 2.44 -8.70
N ALA A 38 17.37 2.59 -7.94
CA ALA A 38 17.12 3.78 -7.12
C ALA A 38 18.25 4.03 -6.12
N LYS A 39 18.71 2.99 -5.40
CA LYS A 39 19.83 3.10 -4.46
C LYS A 39 21.16 3.46 -5.13
N ALA A 40 21.36 3.05 -6.38
CA ALA A 40 22.54 3.40 -7.17
C ALA A 40 22.49 4.83 -7.74
N GLY A 41 21.36 5.54 -7.61
CA GLY A 41 21.17 6.85 -8.24
C GLY A 41 21.00 6.79 -9.76
N ASP A 42 20.78 5.61 -10.33
CA ASP A 42 20.65 5.39 -11.77
C ASP A 42 19.17 5.55 -12.17
N ALA A 43 18.80 6.77 -12.57
CA ALA A 43 17.42 7.13 -12.92
C ALA A 43 16.92 6.41 -14.19
N ASP A 44 17.78 6.19 -15.18
CA ASP A 44 17.43 5.53 -16.43
C ASP A 44 17.19 4.03 -16.19
N SER A 45 18.08 3.39 -15.42
CA SER A 45 17.85 2.01 -14.97
C SER A 45 16.61 1.92 -14.09
N ARG A 46 16.37 2.86 -13.16
CA ARG A 46 15.16 2.84 -12.32
C ARG A 46 13.90 2.86 -13.17
N THR A 47 13.85 3.74 -14.16
CA THR A 47 12.72 3.88 -15.08
C THR A 47 12.49 2.60 -15.87
N THR A 48 13.55 2.03 -16.43
CA THR A 48 13.48 0.76 -17.18
C THR A 48 12.99 -0.39 -16.29
N ARG A 49 13.56 -0.53 -15.09
CA ARG A 49 13.15 -1.59 -14.13
C ARG A 49 11.74 -1.39 -13.62
N PHE A 50 11.26 -0.15 -13.50
CA PHE A 50 9.90 0.12 -13.07
C PHE A 50 8.88 -0.30 -14.14
N ALA A 51 9.16 -0.03 -15.42
CA ALA A 51 8.35 -0.54 -16.52
C ALA A 51 8.31 -2.08 -16.56
N GLU A 52 9.44 -2.75 -16.29
CA GLU A 52 9.48 -4.22 -16.13
C GLU A 52 8.62 -4.69 -14.95
N LEU A 53 8.66 -3.99 -13.80
CA LEU A 53 7.79 -4.29 -12.67
C LEU A 53 6.31 -4.14 -13.02
N GLN A 54 5.92 -3.06 -13.70
CA GLN A 54 4.53 -2.85 -14.14
C GLN A 54 4.05 -3.99 -15.05
N THR A 55 4.89 -4.42 -15.99
CA THR A 55 4.59 -5.58 -16.85
C THR A 55 4.31 -6.84 -16.03
N VAL A 56 5.17 -7.15 -15.04
CA VAL A 56 4.97 -8.30 -14.15
C VAL A 56 3.69 -8.18 -13.32
N LEU A 57 3.39 -6.99 -12.80
CA LEU A 57 2.18 -6.75 -12.01
C LEU A 57 0.92 -6.93 -12.85
N ASP A 58 0.92 -6.41 -14.08
CA ASP A 58 -0.22 -6.53 -15.00
C ASP A 58 -0.46 -7.99 -15.42
N GLU A 59 0.58 -8.76 -15.71
CA GLU A 59 0.46 -10.20 -15.98
C GLU A 59 -0.12 -10.97 -14.79
N VAL A 60 0.20 -10.56 -13.56
CA VAL A 60 -0.36 -11.17 -12.35
C VAL A 60 -1.82 -10.77 -12.19
N ARG A 61 -2.17 -9.49 -12.36
CA ARG A 61 -3.57 -9.01 -12.32
C ARG A 61 -4.44 -9.73 -13.35
N GLN A 62 -3.96 -9.89 -14.58
CA GLN A 62 -4.69 -10.61 -15.63
C GLN A 62 -4.99 -12.08 -15.26
N ARG A 63 -4.06 -12.74 -14.55
CA ARG A 63 -4.21 -14.16 -14.19
C ARG A 63 -4.99 -14.40 -12.90
N ARG A 64 -4.90 -13.48 -11.94
CA ARG A 64 -5.39 -13.66 -10.57
C ARG A 64 -6.54 -12.74 -10.20
N GLY A 65 -6.82 -11.74 -11.03
CA GLY A 65 -7.62 -10.58 -10.65
C GLY A 65 -6.80 -9.58 -9.85
N ASP A 66 -7.43 -8.45 -9.58
CA ASP A 66 -6.81 -7.40 -8.79
C ASP A 66 -6.69 -7.79 -7.31
N HIS A 67 -5.63 -7.30 -6.67
CA HIS A 67 -5.41 -7.47 -5.24
C HIS A 67 -4.75 -6.22 -4.66
N PRO A 68 -5.15 -5.75 -3.46
CA PRO A 68 -4.63 -4.53 -2.83
C PRO A 68 -3.10 -4.43 -2.84
N VAL A 69 -2.42 -5.52 -2.49
CA VAL A 69 -0.95 -5.61 -2.49
C VAL A 69 -0.28 -5.24 -3.81
N LEU A 70 -0.95 -5.46 -4.95
CA LEU A 70 -0.36 -5.16 -6.27
C LEU A 70 -0.38 -3.66 -6.55
N TRP A 71 -1.46 -2.97 -6.16
CA TRP A 71 -1.53 -1.51 -6.28
C TRP A 71 -0.66 -0.81 -5.22
N GLU A 72 -0.62 -1.32 -3.99
CA GLU A 72 0.30 -0.82 -2.95
C GLU A 72 1.75 -0.90 -3.41
N LEU A 73 2.15 -2.06 -3.96
CA LEU A 73 3.51 -2.25 -4.46
C LEU A 73 3.82 -1.35 -5.66
N GLU A 74 2.88 -1.14 -6.58
CA GLU A 74 3.09 -0.23 -7.70
C GLU A 74 3.26 1.22 -7.21
N ALA A 75 2.46 1.63 -6.21
CA ALA A 75 2.56 2.94 -5.59
C ALA A 75 3.94 3.17 -4.95
N ASP A 76 4.48 2.17 -4.23
CA ASP A 76 5.79 2.24 -3.55
C ASP A 76 6.97 2.58 -4.50
N PHE A 77 6.84 2.28 -5.79
CA PHE A 77 7.87 2.54 -6.80
C PHE A 77 7.52 3.66 -7.79
N THR A 78 6.30 4.18 -7.72
CA THR A 78 5.84 5.27 -8.56
C THR A 78 6.52 6.57 -8.14
N SER A 79 7.09 7.29 -9.10
CA SER A 79 7.86 8.53 -8.82
C SER A 79 7.03 9.80 -8.91
N ASP A 80 5.82 9.73 -9.46
CA ASP A 80 4.85 10.82 -9.45
C ASP A 80 3.99 10.70 -8.18
N PRO A 81 4.09 11.66 -7.24
CA PRO A 81 3.36 11.57 -5.97
C PRO A 81 1.84 11.57 -6.12
N ALA A 82 1.30 12.21 -7.16
CA ALA A 82 -0.14 12.23 -7.39
C ALA A 82 -0.62 10.86 -7.87
N VAL A 83 0.11 10.25 -8.81
CA VAL A 83 -0.19 8.90 -9.29
C VAL A 83 -0.03 7.86 -8.18
N ALA A 84 1.02 7.95 -7.36
CA ALA A 84 1.22 7.07 -6.22
C ALA A 84 0.07 7.17 -5.21
N ALA A 85 -0.43 8.38 -4.93
CA ALA A 85 -1.56 8.58 -4.04
C ALA A 85 -2.85 7.91 -4.56
N ASP A 86 -3.11 7.99 -5.88
CA ASP A 86 -4.27 7.33 -6.48
C ASP A 86 -4.16 5.81 -6.44
N LEU A 87 -2.96 5.26 -6.63
CA LEU A 87 -2.71 3.83 -6.50
C LEU A 87 -2.91 3.35 -5.05
N TYR A 88 -2.41 4.07 -4.05
CA TYR A 88 -2.67 3.74 -2.65
C TYR A 88 -4.16 3.81 -2.31
N ARG A 89 -4.91 4.80 -2.79
CA ARG A 89 -6.37 4.87 -2.58
C ARG A 89 -7.09 3.68 -3.21
N ARG A 90 -6.68 3.21 -4.39
CA ARG A 90 -7.21 1.98 -5.01
C ARG A 90 -6.88 0.75 -4.16
N ALA A 91 -5.65 0.65 -3.66
CA ALA A 91 -5.25 -0.41 -2.75
C ALA A 91 -6.09 -0.42 -1.47
N GLU A 92 -6.28 0.76 -0.85
CA GLU A 92 -7.08 0.93 0.36
C GLU A 92 -8.54 0.51 0.14
N GLN A 93 -9.16 0.99 -0.95
CA GLN A 93 -10.54 0.67 -1.26
C GLN A 93 -10.72 -0.83 -1.43
N ALA A 94 -9.86 -1.48 -2.20
CA ALA A 94 -9.96 -2.91 -2.43
C ALA A 94 -9.64 -3.75 -1.19
N ALA A 95 -8.69 -3.32 -0.35
CA ALA A 95 -8.44 -3.97 0.94
C ALA A 95 -9.66 -3.87 1.85
N SER A 96 -10.27 -2.68 1.94
CA SER A 96 -11.49 -2.45 2.73
C SER A 96 -12.65 -3.32 2.27
N GLU A 97 -12.91 -3.36 0.96
CA GLU A 97 -13.97 -4.19 0.36
C GLU A 97 -13.75 -5.69 0.58
N ALA A 98 -12.49 -6.13 0.60
CA ALA A 98 -12.12 -7.51 0.85
C ALA A 98 -12.03 -7.87 2.35
N GLY A 99 -12.18 -6.90 3.26
CA GLY A 99 -11.99 -7.08 4.70
C GLY A 99 -10.54 -7.42 5.07
N LEU A 100 -9.58 -6.90 4.31
CA LEU A 100 -8.14 -7.05 4.55
C LEU A 100 -7.59 -5.85 5.32
N PRO A 101 -6.50 -6.02 6.10
CA PRO A 101 -5.85 -4.92 6.80
C PRO A 101 -5.45 -3.79 5.86
N THR A 102 -5.68 -2.54 6.28
CA THR A 102 -5.38 -1.33 5.51
C THR A 102 -4.23 -0.52 6.10
N LEU A 103 -3.73 -0.92 7.27
CA LEU A 103 -2.74 -0.16 8.03
C LEU A 103 -1.49 0.20 7.22
N SER A 104 -0.84 -0.76 6.55
CA SER A 104 0.38 -0.47 5.77
C SER A 104 0.11 0.53 4.64
N ILE A 105 -0.98 0.31 3.90
CA ILE A 105 -1.41 1.16 2.78
C ILE A 105 -1.65 2.59 3.28
N ARG A 106 -2.41 2.74 4.37
CA ARG A 106 -2.76 4.06 4.94
C ARG A 106 -1.57 4.78 5.55
N LEU A 107 -0.61 4.07 6.14
CA LEU A 107 0.65 4.66 6.60
C LEU A 107 1.48 5.20 5.44
N SER A 108 1.61 4.44 4.36
CA SER A 108 2.33 4.87 3.15
C SER A 108 1.63 6.05 2.48
N LEU A 109 0.30 5.99 2.34
CA LEU A 109 -0.52 7.10 1.81
C LEU A 109 -0.39 8.37 2.66
N ALA A 110 -0.53 8.25 3.99
CA ALA A 110 -0.41 9.40 4.89
C ALA A 110 0.97 10.06 4.81
N ARG A 111 2.03 9.25 4.76
CA ARG A 111 3.40 9.75 4.58
C ARG A 111 3.55 10.51 3.26
N LEU A 112 3.05 9.96 2.15
CA LEU A 112 3.10 10.59 0.83
C LEU A 112 2.32 11.91 0.80
N LEU A 113 1.09 11.89 1.31
CA LEU A 113 0.22 13.06 1.40
C LEU A 113 0.88 14.19 2.20
N LEU A 114 1.51 13.85 3.32
CA LEU A 114 2.16 14.82 4.18
C LEU A 114 3.46 15.36 3.58
N LYS A 115 4.37 14.48 3.15
CA LYS A 115 5.75 14.86 2.82
C LYS A 115 5.95 15.32 1.39
N GLU A 116 5.15 14.83 0.45
CA GLU A 116 5.36 15.08 -0.98
C GLU A 116 4.25 15.93 -1.59
N LEU A 117 3.03 15.86 -1.03
CA LEU A 117 1.88 16.60 -1.54
C LEU A 117 1.46 17.79 -0.65
N GLY A 118 2.00 17.92 0.56
CA GLY A 118 1.64 19.01 1.48
C GLY A 118 0.16 19.02 1.88
N ARG A 119 -0.46 17.84 2.02
CA ARG A 119 -1.89 17.64 2.33
C ARG A 119 -2.07 17.06 3.74
N PRO A 120 -1.76 17.80 4.81
CA PRO A 120 -1.79 17.28 6.18
C PRO A 120 -3.18 16.85 6.64
N GLY A 121 -4.26 17.52 6.18
CA GLY A 121 -5.63 17.15 6.52
C GLY A 121 -6.02 15.77 6.00
N GLU A 122 -5.66 15.44 4.76
CA GLU A 122 -5.92 14.11 4.20
C GLU A 122 -5.00 13.04 4.80
N ALA A 123 -3.74 13.39 5.09
CA ALA A 123 -2.84 12.48 5.79
C ALA A 123 -3.41 12.10 7.17
N ARG A 124 -3.92 13.07 7.93
CA ARG A 124 -4.59 12.82 9.21
C ARG A 124 -5.84 11.94 9.05
N ALA A 125 -6.63 12.16 8.02
CA ALA A 125 -7.82 11.35 7.76
C ALA A 125 -7.43 9.87 7.52
N ALA A 126 -6.40 9.61 6.71
CA ALA A 126 -5.89 8.27 6.45
C ALA A 126 -5.36 7.60 7.73
N LEU A 127 -4.61 8.31 8.57
CA LEU A 127 -4.09 7.79 9.85
C LEU A 127 -5.22 7.47 10.84
N THR A 128 -6.22 8.35 10.93
CA THR A 128 -7.34 8.13 11.84
C THR A 128 -8.16 6.90 11.43
N ALA A 129 -8.30 6.67 10.12
CA ALA A 129 -9.08 5.56 9.59
C ALA A 129 -8.46 4.18 9.91
N CYS A 130 -7.14 4.06 10.06
CA CYS A 130 -6.47 2.81 10.46
C CYS A 130 -6.17 2.69 11.95
N ALA A 131 -6.66 3.60 12.80
CA ALA A 131 -6.36 3.59 14.24
C ALA A 131 -6.82 2.29 14.94
N GLU A 132 -7.93 1.70 14.48
CA GLU A 132 -8.45 0.44 15.03
C GLU A 132 -7.55 -0.78 14.74
N GLU A 133 -6.65 -0.69 13.75
CA GLU A 133 -5.71 -1.76 13.40
C GLU A 133 -4.40 -1.69 14.23
N LEU A 134 -4.18 -0.61 14.98
CA LEU A 134 -2.96 -0.41 15.79
C LEU A 134 -2.68 -1.49 16.84
N PRO A 135 -3.68 -2.14 17.49
CA PRO A 135 -3.42 -3.22 18.42
C PRO A 135 -2.70 -4.44 17.79
N GLU A 136 -2.86 -4.64 16.47
CA GLU A 136 -2.21 -5.72 15.72
C GLU A 136 -0.94 -5.24 14.98
N ALA A 137 -0.63 -3.96 15.07
CA ALA A 137 0.51 -3.36 14.41
C ALA A 137 1.84 -3.76 15.06
N THR A 138 2.89 -3.78 14.25
CA THR A 138 4.26 -3.87 14.78
C THR A 138 4.65 -2.57 15.48
N ASP A 139 5.59 -2.64 16.44
CA ASP A 139 6.13 -1.44 17.12
C ASP A 139 6.57 -0.35 16.14
N LYS A 140 7.15 -0.75 15.00
CA LYS A 140 7.58 0.16 13.94
C LYS A 140 6.41 0.88 13.27
N GLN A 141 5.32 0.17 13.01
CA GLN A 141 4.11 0.76 12.43
C GLN A 141 3.43 1.70 13.42
N SER A 142 3.32 1.31 14.69
CA SER A 142 2.75 2.15 15.75
C SER A 142 3.58 3.42 15.97
N ALA A 143 4.91 3.31 15.97
CA ALA A 143 5.80 4.47 16.05
C ALA A 143 5.64 5.39 14.83
N LEU A 144 5.65 4.84 13.62
CA LEU A 144 5.46 5.62 12.40
C LEU A 144 4.09 6.32 12.37
N TRP A 145 3.03 5.65 12.81
CA TRP A 145 1.69 6.24 12.93
C TRP A 145 1.71 7.46 13.84
N GLY A 146 2.30 7.34 15.03
CA GLY A 146 2.39 8.43 16.00
C GLY A 146 3.21 9.61 15.48
N GLU A 147 4.35 9.34 14.83
CA GLU A 147 5.19 10.36 14.20
C GLU A 147 4.43 11.15 13.12
N LEU A 148 3.73 10.44 12.22
CA LEU A 148 2.98 11.07 11.14
C LEU A 148 1.79 11.87 11.67
N LEU A 149 1.10 11.37 12.71
CA LEU A 149 -0.05 12.07 13.29
C LEU A 149 0.39 13.39 13.94
N ALA A 150 1.45 13.36 14.76
CA ALA A 150 2.00 14.56 15.38
C ALA A 150 2.48 15.59 14.33
N ALA A 151 3.07 15.12 13.24
CA ALA A 151 3.48 16.00 12.14
C ALA A 151 2.31 16.62 11.38
N CYS A 152 1.17 15.90 11.25
CA CYS A 152 -0.05 16.49 10.69
C CYS A 152 -0.58 17.63 11.57
N GLU A 153 -0.55 17.45 12.88
CA GLU A 153 -1.00 18.47 13.86
C GLU A 153 -0.17 19.75 13.77
N GLN A 154 1.16 19.63 13.73
CA GLN A 154 2.07 20.77 13.55
C GLN A 154 1.87 21.50 12.21
N GLY A 155 1.55 20.76 11.15
CA GLY A 155 1.30 21.33 9.82
C GLY A 155 -0.05 22.05 9.68
N MET A 156 -1.02 21.79 10.56
CA MET A 156 -2.30 22.50 10.59
C MET A 156 -2.24 23.81 11.40
N ASP A 157 -1.27 23.93 12.31
CA ASP A 157 -1.10 25.10 13.19
C ASP A 157 -0.33 26.26 12.54
N THR A 158 0.12 26.12 11.29
CA THR A 158 0.77 27.23 10.57
C THR A 158 -0.32 28.05 9.87
N PRO A 159 -0.68 29.26 10.36
CA PRO A 159 -1.63 30.09 9.65
C PRO A 159 -0.99 30.52 8.34
N THR A 160 -1.70 30.32 7.23
CA THR A 160 -1.31 30.90 5.94
C THR A 160 -1.41 32.42 6.09
N LEU A 161 -0.25 33.08 6.19
CA LEU A 161 -0.13 34.55 6.20
C LEU A 161 -0.48 35.13 4.83
#